data_AF-A0A1M5XPB3-F1
#
_entry.id   AF-A0A1M5XPB3-F1
#
_cell.length_a   1.000
_cell.length_b   1.000
_cell.length_c   1.000
_cell.angle_alpha   90.00
_cell.angle_beta   90.00
_cell.angle_gamma   90.00
#
_symmetry.space_group_name_H-M   'P 1'
#
loop_
_entity.id
_entity.type
_entity.pdbx_description
1 polymer ?
#
loop_
_entity_poly.entity_id
_entity_poly.type
_entity_poly.pdbx_seq_one_letter_code
_entity_poly.pdbx_strand_id
1 'polypeptide(L)'
;MRRYRKWLIVILLVLSPVIVFLGWVAWKVNQPQEDRYFTLAGRQWMVPKTYLVILDSAKNPGYFETLFEYPDMFPGNPNVFGNDNRISVSVRSRTKAGSVSQFTFERIKKLPNSVFLGEENGFDIYRSRFAEYSYKIYWFKQDESEYSMYVSYVDDPTFLAYTVFRSFEDGMRLEYTAQKNRMDDFYQIDRKVVERVRSFIQD
;
A
#
# COMPACT_ATOMS: atom_id res chain seq x y z
N MET A 1 -1.55 17.59 64.52
CA MET A 1 -2.24 17.70 63.21
C MET A 1 -1.75 18.86 62.30
N ARG A 2 -1.41 20.06 62.80
CA ARG A 2 -0.98 21.20 61.94
C ARG A 2 0.34 21.01 61.16
N ARG A 3 1.32 20.26 61.68
CA ARG A 3 2.61 20.00 60.98
C ARG A 3 2.43 19.08 59.76
N TYR A 4 1.59 18.05 59.87
CA TYR A 4 1.29 17.12 58.76
C TYR A 4 0.65 17.83 57.56
N ARG A 5 -0.22 18.81 57.81
CA ARG A 5 -0.84 19.64 56.76
C ARG A 5 0.19 20.44 55.95
N LYS A 6 1.26 20.94 56.59
CA LYS A 6 2.32 21.68 55.88
C LYS A 6 3.17 20.76 55.00
N TRP A 7 3.51 19.57 55.50
CA TRP A 7 4.25 18.58 54.71
C TRP A 7 3.44 18.05 53.52
N LEU A 8 2.13 17.87 53.69
CA LEU A 8 1.24 17.44 52.62
C LEU A 8 1.17 18.47 51.46
N ILE A 9 1.15 19.77 51.80
CA ILE A 9 1.17 20.86 50.81
C ILE A 9 2.50 20.90 50.06
N VAL A 10 3.62 20.71 50.76
CA VAL A 10 4.95 20.66 50.13
C VAL A 10 5.05 19.46 49.17
N ILE A 11 4.55 18.29 49.58
CA ILE A 11 4.55 17.08 48.73
C ILE A 11 3.70 17.30 47.47
N LEU A 12 2.51 17.91 47.59
CA LEU A 12 1.64 18.24 46.46
C LEU A 12 2.28 19.25 45.49
N LEU A 13 3.00 20.25 46.03
CA LEU A 13 3.71 21.25 45.23
C LEU A 13 4.89 20.66 44.45
N VAL A 14 5.53 19.62 44.99
CA VAL A 14 6.64 18.93 44.30
C VAL A 14 6.13 17.88 43.30
N LEU A 15 5.05 17.17 43.61
CA LEU A 15 4.49 16.14 42.73
C LEU A 15 3.77 16.73 41.51
N SER A 16 3.14 17.89 41.63
CA SER A 16 2.42 18.53 40.52
C SER A 16 3.30 18.77 39.27
N PRO A 17 4.48 19.41 39.35
CA PRO A 17 5.34 19.60 38.18
C PRO A 17 5.89 18.29 37.62
N VAL A 18 6.10 17.26 38.47
CA VAL A 18 6.53 15.93 38.02
C VAL A 18 5.43 15.26 37.19
N ILE A 19 4.17 15.33 37.61
CA ILE A 19 3.03 14.78 36.87
C ILE A 19 2.85 15.52 35.54
N VAL A 20 2.96 16.85 35.53
CA VAL A 20 2.89 17.66 34.30
C VAL A 20 4.03 17.31 33.35
N PHE A 21 5.25 17.15 33.87
CA PHE A 21 6.41 16.76 33.08
C PHE A 21 6.24 15.35 32.50
N LEU A 22 5.81 14.37 33.29
CA LEU A 22 5.53 13.01 32.81
C LEU A 22 4.38 12.99 31.78
N GLY A 23 3.34 13.80 31.97
CA GLY A 23 2.27 13.97 30.99
C GLY A 23 2.75 14.59 29.68
N TRP A 24 3.65 15.59 29.75
CA TRP A 24 4.27 16.19 28.56
C TRP A 24 5.22 15.23 27.85
N VAL A 25 6.03 14.46 28.58
CA VAL A 25 6.89 13.42 28.01
C VAL A 25 6.06 12.32 27.38
N ALA A 26 5.01 11.83 28.03
CA ALA A 26 4.09 10.86 27.46
C ALA A 26 3.38 11.40 26.22
N TRP A 27 2.99 12.68 26.22
CA TRP A 27 2.42 13.35 25.05
C TRP A 27 3.44 13.50 23.91
N LYS A 28 4.70 13.83 24.21
CA LYS A 28 5.79 13.91 23.20
C LYS A 28 6.16 12.54 22.63
N VAL A 29 6.20 11.50 23.46
CA VAL A 29 6.45 10.12 23.04
C VAL A 29 5.27 9.57 22.24
N ASN A 30 4.04 10.03 22.53
CA ASN A 30 2.84 9.73 21.77
C ASN A 30 2.52 10.79 20.69
N GLN A 31 3.45 11.69 20.34
CA GLN A 31 3.20 12.57 19.21
C GLN A 31 3.14 11.70 17.95
N PRO A 32 2.06 11.81 17.16
CA PRO A 32 1.95 11.09 15.90
C PRO A 32 3.17 11.45 15.04
N GLN A 33 3.80 10.39 14.55
CA GLN A 33 5.09 10.41 13.90
C GLN A 33 5.12 11.40 12.75
N GLU A 34 6.05 12.36 12.79
CA GLU A 34 6.23 13.41 11.78
C GLU A 34 6.17 12.86 10.36
N ASP A 35 5.46 13.53 9.45
CA ASP A 35 5.35 13.08 8.05
C ASP A 35 6.66 13.26 7.27
N ARG A 36 6.84 12.45 6.22
CA ARG A 36 7.89 12.62 5.20
C ARG A 36 7.31 13.34 4.00
N TYR A 37 8.01 14.37 3.55
CA TYR A 37 7.61 15.18 2.41
C TYR A 37 8.54 14.96 1.22
N PHE A 38 7.97 14.77 0.03
CA PHE A 38 8.73 14.70 -1.23
C PHE A 38 7.85 15.08 -2.42
N THR A 39 8.48 15.37 -3.57
CA THR A 39 7.76 15.67 -4.81
C THR A 39 7.85 14.48 -5.76
N LEU A 40 6.71 14.06 -6.32
CA LEU A 40 6.63 13.02 -7.34
C LEU A 40 5.61 13.44 -8.40
N ALA A 41 6.01 13.36 -9.68
CA ALA A 41 5.19 13.77 -10.82
C ALA A 41 4.61 15.19 -10.70
N GLY A 42 5.37 16.12 -10.11
CA GLY A 42 4.94 17.51 -9.91
C GLY A 42 4.00 17.74 -8.72
N ARG A 43 3.61 16.69 -7.98
CA ARG A 43 2.78 16.81 -6.78
C ARG A 43 3.59 16.65 -5.51
N GLN A 44 3.14 17.31 -4.44
CA GLN A 44 3.70 17.16 -3.11
C GLN A 44 3.05 15.96 -2.41
N TRP A 45 3.89 15.11 -1.83
CA TRP A 45 3.48 13.91 -1.11
C TRP A 45 3.84 14.05 0.36
N MET A 46 2.94 13.60 1.22
CA MET A 46 3.06 13.57 2.67
C MET A 46 2.77 12.14 3.14
N VAL A 47 3.83 11.37 3.40
CA VAL A 47 3.73 9.97 3.84
C VAL A 47 4.13 9.87 5.31
N PRO A 48 3.27 9.35 6.21
CA PRO A 48 3.61 9.20 7.62
C PRO A 48 4.89 8.39 7.84
N LYS A 49 5.75 8.78 8.79
CA LYS A 49 7.03 8.10 9.03
C LYS A 49 6.91 6.62 9.43
N THR A 50 5.74 6.21 9.93
CA THR A 50 5.39 4.80 10.24
C THR A 50 5.58 3.91 9.02
N TYR A 51 5.37 4.47 7.84
CA TYR A 51 5.53 3.80 6.58
C TYR A 51 7.00 3.82 6.15
N LEU A 52 7.52 2.65 5.78
CA LEU A 52 8.78 2.58 5.05
C LEU A 52 8.59 3.37 3.75
N VAL A 53 9.50 4.29 3.45
CA VAL A 53 9.56 4.98 2.17
C VAL A 53 10.96 4.82 1.62
N ILE A 54 11.09 4.10 0.51
CA ILE A 54 12.33 4.00 -0.25
C ILE A 54 12.22 4.97 -1.43
N LEU A 55 13.02 6.04 -1.41
CA LEU A 55 13.15 6.98 -2.51
C LEU A 55 14.45 6.69 -3.25
N ASP A 56 14.36 6.19 -4.48
CA ASP A 56 15.54 5.97 -5.33
C ASP A 56 15.92 7.26 -6.07
N SER A 57 16.37 8.28 -5.32
CA SER A 57 16.75 9.58 -5.92
C SER A 57 17.98 9.50 -6.82
N ALA A 58 18.81 8.47 -6.70
CA ALA A 58 20.07 8.34 -7.43
C ALA A 58 19.91 7.64 -8.79
N LYS A 59 18.94 6.73 -8.97
CA LYS A 59 18.72 6.01 -10.24
C LYS A 59 17.33 6.21 -10.84
N ASN A 60 16.31 6.59 -10.07
CA ASN A 60 14.94 6.82 -10.54
C ASN A 60 14.25 7.94 -9.75
N PRO A 61 14.41 9.23 -10.13
CA PRO A 61 13.83 10.38 -9.41
C PRO A 61 12.28 10.47 -9.45
N GLY A 62 11.58 9.35 -9.67
CA GLY A 62 10.13 9.27 -9.82
C GLY A 62 9.52 8.03 -9.18
N TYR A 63 10.04 7.56 -8.05
CA TYR A 63 9.52 6.35 -7.37
C TYR A 63 9.47 6.51 -5.85
N PHE A 64 8.38 6.01 -5.24
CA PHE A 64 8.40 5.62 -3.84
C PHE A 64 7.77 4.23 -3.63
N GLU A 65 8.27 3.53 -2.61
CA GLU A 65 7.75 2.24 -2.14
C GLU A 65 7.36 2.32 -0.68
N THR A 66 6.27 1.65 -0.32
CA THR A 66 5.77 1.57 1.04
C THR A 66 5.05 0.26 1.36
N LEU A 67 4.78 0.01 2.64
CA LEU A 67 4.11 -1.20 3.13
C LEU A 67 2.86 -0.79 3.91
N PHE A 68 1.70 -1.28 3.50
CA PHE A 68 0.47 -1.11 4.26
C PHE A 68 0.15 -2.39 5.03
N GLU A 69 -0.33 -2.25 6.27
CA GLU A 69 -0.86 -3.39 7.02
C GLU A 69 -2.39 -3.40 6.89
N TYR A 70 -3.02 -4.58 6.70
CA TYR A 70 -4.49 -4.69 6.62
C TYR A 70 -5.22 -4.03 7.81
N PRO A 71 -4.76 -4.14 9.07
CA PRO A 71 -5.37 -3.43 10.19
C PRO A 71 -5.43 -1.90 10.00
N ASP A 72 -4.49 -1.32 9.25
CA ASP A 72 -4.49 0.12 8.93
C ASP A 72 -5.54 0.48 7.87
N MET A 73 -5.89 -0.45 6.99
CA MET A 73 -6.80 -0.27 5.86
C MET A 73 -8.23 -0.75 6.15
N PHE A 74 -8.39 -1.71 7.05
CA PHE A 74 -9.64 -2.37 7.41
C PHE A 74 -9.79 -2.36 8.94
N PRO A 75 -10.55 -1.42 9.52
CA PRO A 75 -10.78 -1.40 10.96
C PRO A 75 -11.62 -2.62 11.35
N GLY A 76 -10.98 -3.68 11.83
CA GLY A 76 -11.65 -4.93 12.20
C GLY A 76 -10.71 -6.09 12.52
N ASN A 77 -10.73 -6.50 13.79
CA ASN A 77 -10.00 -7.60 14.43
C ASN A 77 -8.53 -7.31 14.82
N PRO A 78 -8.28 -6.79 16.04
CA PRO A 78 -6.93 -6.51 16.57
C PRO A 78 -6.10 -7.78 16.83
N ASN A 79 -6.59 -8.98 16.53
CA ASN A 79 -5.88 -10.23 16.77
C ASN A 79 -5.18 -10.80 15.52
N VAL A 80 -5.23 -10.10 14.38
CA VAL A 80 -4.54 -10.53 13.16
C VAL A 80 -3.31 -9.66 12.95
N PHE A 81 -2.31 -9.84 13.81
CA PHE A 81 -0.96 -9.29 13.63
C PHE A 81 -0.05 -10.38 13.07
N GLY A 82 0.56 -10.12 11.92
CA GLY A 82 1.48 -11.05 11.27
C GLY A 82 1.92 -10.55 9.88
N ASN A 83 3.05 -11.07 9.38
CA ASN A 83 3.56 -10.76 8.03
C ASN A 83 2.52 -11.03 6.93
N ASP A 84 1.54 -11.88 7.22
CA ASP A 84 0.49 -12.27 6.29
C ASP A 84 -0.52 -11.15 5.98
N ASN A 85 -0.49 -10.08 6.76
CA ASN A 85 -1.38 -8.94 6.58
C ASN A 85 -0.66 -7.72 5.99
N ARG A 86 0.36 -7.92 5.17
CA ARG A 86 1.09 -6.82 4.53
C ARG A 86 0.78 -6.74 3.04
N ILE A 87 0.51 -5.53 2.58
CA ILE A 87 0.43 -5.18 1.17
C ILE A 87 1.64 -4.31 0.86
N SER A 88 2.50 -4.80 -0.04
CA SER A 88 3.58 -3.96 -0.59
C SER A 88 2.99 -3.06 -1.67
N VAL A 89 3.28 -1.77 -1.58
CA VAL A 89 2.71 -0.74 -2.44
C VAL A 89 3.82 0.12 -3.00
N SER A 90 3.73 0.44 -4.28
CA SER A 90 4.76 1.19 -4.96
C SER A 90 4.14 2.09 -6.01
N VAL A 91 4.57 3.36 -6.05
CA VAL A 91 4.06 4.36 -7.00
C VAL A 91 5.22 4.90 -7.81
N ARG A 92 5.08 4.84 -9.13
CA ARG A 92 6.10 5.27 -10.10
C ARG A 92 5.52 6.31 -11.04
N SER A 93 6.23 7.42 -11.25
CA SER A 93 6.00 8.28 -12.40
C SER A 93 6.24 7.49 -13.69
N ARG A 94 5.39 7.69 -14.69
CA ARG A 94 5.56 7.01 -15.98
C ARG A 94 6.32 7.90 -16.95
N THR A 95 7.31 7.29 -17.60
CA THR A 95 8.10 7.95 -18.63
C THR A 95 7.38 8.02 -19.99
N LYS A 96 6.27 7.28 -20.17
CA LYS A 96 5.48 7.25 -21.40
C LYS A 96 3.98 7.28 -21.11
N ALA A 97 3.28 8.21 -21.76
CA ALA A 97 1.82 8.22 -21.84
C ALA A 97 1.31 6.95 -22.53
N GLY A 98 0.20 6.40 -22.06
CA GLY A 98 -0.41 5.19 -22.64
C GLY A 98 -1.08 4.32 -21.58
N SER A 99 -1.45 3.11 -21.96
CA SER A 99 -2.01 2.12 -21.06
C SER A 99 -0.97 1.44 -20.15
N VAL A 100 -1.34 1.10 -18.90
CA VAL A 100 -0.52 0.22 -18.04
C VAL A 100 -0.64 -1.25 -18.44
N SER A 101 -1.81 -1.67 -18.95
CA SER A 101 -2.11 -3.07 -19.27
C SER A 101 -1.86 -3.46 -20.73
N GLN A 102 -2.07 -2.56 -21.70
CA GLN A 102 -2.10 -2.86 -23.14
C GLN A 102 -0.82 -3.50 -23.64
N PHE A 103 0.35 -2.95 -23.29
CA PHE A 103 1.61 -3.53 -23.73
C PHE A 103 1.77 -4.97 -23.22
N THR A 104 1.42 -5.21 -21.95
CA THR A 104 1.45 -6.53 -21.35
C THR A 104 0.42 -7.45 -22.01
N PHE A 105 -0.81 -6.98 -22.22
CA PHE A 105 -1.88 -7.71 -22.88
C PHE A 105 -1.47 -8.18 -24.28
N GLU A 106 -0.99 -7.25 -25.13
CA GLU A 106 -0.50 -7.55 -26.48
C GLU A 106 0.66 -8.55 -26.47
N ARG A 107 1.56 -8.44 -25.48
CA ARG A 107 2.66 -9.39 -25.31
C ARG A 107 2.15 -10.77 -24.92
N ILE A 108 1.21 -10.87 -23.97
CA ILE A 108 0.66 -12.14 -23.51
C ILE A 108 -0.08 -12.85 -24.64
N LYS A 109 -0.91 -12.14 -25.41
CA LYS A 109 -1.64 -12.71 -26.56
C LYS A 109 -0.73 -13.28 -27.65
N LYS A 110 0.50 -12.79 -27.76
CA LYS A 110 1.50 -13.26 -28.73
C LYS A 110 2.34 -14.44 -28.22
N LEU A 111 2.20 -14.84 -26.95
CA LEU A 111 2.92 -15.99 -26.44
C LEU A 111 2.32 -17.29 -26.98
N PRO A 112 3.14 -18.26 -27.44
CA PRO A 112 2.67 -19.49 -28.08
C PRO A 112 1.87 -20.41 -27.14
N ASN A 113 1.98 -20.23 -25.82
CA ASN A 113 1.27 -20.99 -24.80
C ASN A 113 0.28 -20.12 -24.02
N SER A 114 -0.15 -18.99 -24.58
CA SER A 114 -1.20 -18.18 -23.98
C SER A 114 -2.58 -18.74 -24.32
N VAL A 115 -3.40 -18.94 -23.29
CA VAL A 115 -4.76 -19.46 -23.42
C VAL A 115 -5.71 -18.47 -22.77
N PHE A 116 -6.74 -18.05 -23.50
CA PHE A 116 -7.86 -17.31 -22.95
C PHE A 116 -8.75 -18.27 -22.16
N LEU A 117 -9.01 -17.95 -20.89
CA LEU A 117 -9.80 -18.77 -19.97
C LEU A 117 -11.26 -18.33 -19.88
N GLY A 118 -11.59 -17.14 -20.38
CA GLY A 118 -12.92 -16.55 -20.30
C GLY A 118 -12.91 -15.18 -19.62
N GLU A 119 -14.11 -14.75 -19.23
CA GLU A 119 -14.37 -13.42 -18.70
C GLU A 119 -14.95 -13.55 -17.28
N GLU A 120 -14.42 -12.76 -16.34
CA GLU A 120 -14.90 -12.76 -14.96
C GLU A 120 -14.88 -11.34 -14.38
N ASN A 121 -16.02 -10.89 -13.86
CA ASN A 121 -16.16 -9.56 -13.23
C ASN A 121 -15.62 -8.39 -14.09
N GLY A 122 -15.79 -8.48 -15.41
CA GLY A 122 -15.28 -7.48 -16.37
C GLY A 122 -13.76 -7.54 -16.57
N PHE A 123 -13.13 -8.68 -16.31
CA PHE A 123 -11.74 -8.97 -16.65
C PHE A 123 -11.67 -10.10 -17.69
N ASP A 124 -10.86 -9.90 -18.71
CA ASP A 124 -10.39 -10.98 -19.58
C ASP A 124 -9.28 -11.76 -18.88
N ILE A 125 -9.46 -13.08 -18.75
CA ILE A 125 -8.52 -13.95 -18.06
C ILE A 125 -7.67 -14.71 -19.08
N TYR A 126 -6.35 -14.55 -18.96
CA TYR A 126 -5.38 -15.29 -19.73
C TYR A 126 -4.48 -16.12 -18.82
N ARG A 127 -4.05 -17.26 -19.33
CA ARG A 127 -3.04 -18.11 -18.73
C ARG A 127 -1.85 -18.23 -19.67
N SER A 128 -0.64 -18.14 -19.15
CA SER A 128 0.57 -18.48 -19.90
C SER A 128 1.47 -19.41 -19.09
N ARG A 129 2.27 -20.24 -19.77
CA ARG A 129 3.28 -21.07 -19.10
C ARG A 129 4.30 -20.19 -18.36
N PHE A 130 4.63 -20.52 -17.11
CA PHE A 130 5.61 -19.80 -16.29
C PHE A 130 6.84 -20.67 -15.99
N ALA A 131 6.64 -21.86 -15.44
CA ALA A 131 7.69 -22.86 -15.22
C ALA A 131 7.23 -24.24 -15.73
N GLU A 132 8.05 -25.27 -15.50
CA GLU A 132 7.85 -26.62 -16.06
C GLU A 132 6.46 -27.20 -15.74
N TYR A 133 5.90 -26.85 -14.56
CA TYR A 133 4.61 -27.33 -14.05
C TYR A 133 3.69 -26.22 -13.51
N SER A 134 3.99 -24.95 -13.79
CA SER A 134 3.20 -23.84 -13.26
C SER A 134 2.82 -22.83 -14.34
N TYR A 135 1.66 -22.21 -14.12
CA TYR A 135 1.13 -21.20 -15.01
C TYR A 135 1.10 -19.85 -14.32
N LYS A 136 1.22 -18.79 -15.11
CA LYS A 136 0.92 -17.44 -14.67
C LYS A 136 -0.44 -17.04 -15.23
N ILE A 137 -1.32 -16.59 -14.34
CA ILE A 137 -2.64 -16.09 -14.65
C ILE A 137 -2.58 -14.57 -14.71
N TYR A 138 -3.30 -14.00 -15.67
CA TYR A 138 -3.41 -12.57 -15.92
C TYR A 138 -4.88 -12.20 -16.04
N TRP A 139 -5.33 -11.22 -15.28
CA TRP A 139 -6.67 -10.65 -15.39
C TRP A 139 -6.54 -9.24 -15.95
N PHE A 140 -7.06 -8.98 -17.14
CA PHE A 140 -7.02 -7.66 -17.80
C PHE A 140 -8.41 -7.02 -17.79
N LYS A 141 -8.55 -5.82 -17.24
CA LYS A 141 -9.87 -5.14 -17.18
C LYS A 141 -10.35 -4.78 -18.60
N GLN A 142 -11.59 -5.12 -18.93
CA GLN A 142 -12.16 -5.03 -20.30
C GLN A 142 -12.47 -3.60 -20.77
N ASP A 143 -13.03 -2.74 -19.91
CA ASP A 143 -13.64 -1.47 -20.34
C ASP A 143 -13.24 -0.25 -19.49
N GLU A 144 -12.13 0.40 -19.84
CA GLU A 144 -11.91 1.79 -19.45
C GLU A 144 -11.28 2.54 -20.64
N SER A 145 -11.74 3.79 -20.87
CA SER A 145 -11.07 4.76 -21.75
C SER A 145 -9.59 4.98 -21.38
N GLU A 146 -9.19 4.48 -20.22
CA GLU A 146 -7.83 4.14 -19.87
C GLU A 146 -7.71 2.63 -19.68
N TYR A 147 -7.04 1.93 -20.57
CA TYR A 147 -6.56 0.58 -20.32
C TYR A 147 -5.61 0.59 -19.09
N SER A 148 -6.19 0.50 -17.89
CA SER A 148 -5.66 1.08 -16.65
C SER A 148 -5.29 0.03 -15.61
N MET A 149 -5.54 -1.26 -15.81
CA MET A 149 -5.32 -2.26 -14.76
C MET A 149 -5.08 -3.66 -15.33
N TYR A 150 -4.13 -4.37 -14.73
CA TYR A 150 -4.09 -5.83 -14.81
C TYR A 150 -3.60 -6.44 -13.50
N VAL A 151 -4.09 -7.65 -13.22
CA VAL A 151 -3.64 -8.48 -12.10
C VAL A 151 -2.83 -9.63 -12.65
N SER A 152 -1.80 -10.07 -11.94
CA SER A 152 -1.10 -11.30 -12.28
C SER A 152 -0.71 -12.09 -11.04
N TYR A 153 -0.81 -13.41 -11.12
CA TYR A 153 -0.38 -14.34 -10.06
C TYR A 153 0.07 -15.67 -10.66
N VAL A 154 0.86 -16.43 -9.90
CA VAL A 154 1.25 -17.79 -10.30
C VAL A 154 0.23 -18.77 -9.73
N ASP A 155 -0.31 -19.61 -10.61
CA ASP A 155 -1.21 -20.71 -10.28
C ASP A 155 -0.40 -21.91 -9.76
N ASP A 156 0.16 -21.72 -8.57
CA ASP A 156 0.94 -22.70 -7.84
C ASP A 156 0.74 -22.45 -6.33
N PRO A 157 0.50 -23.50 -5.50
CA PRO A 157 0.29 -23.35 -4.06
C PRO A 157 1.47 -22.72 -3.30
N THR A 158 2.70 -22.83 -3.81
CA THR A 158 3.89 -22.23 -3.20
C THR A 158 3.96 -20.72 -3.39
N PHE A 159 3.27 -20.19 -4.40
CA PHE A 159 3.19 -18.75 -4.66
C PHE A 159 1.92 -18.18 -4.05
N LEU A 160 2.10 -17.45 -2.95
CA LEU A 160 1.01 -16.99 -2.07
C LEU A 160 0.57 -15.54 -2.33
N ALA A 161 0.96 -14.93 -3.44
CA ALA A 161 0.67 -13.53 -3.72
C ALA A 161 0.15 -13.29 -5.15
N TYR A 162 -0.66 -12.24 -5.28
CA TYR A 162 -1.01 -11.62 -6.55
C TYR A 162 -0.46 -10.20 -6.60
N THR A 163 -0.10 -9.75 -7.79
CA THR A 163 0.38 -8.39 -8.03
C THR A 163 -0.55 -7.68 -8.97
N VAL A 164 -0.88 -6.45 -8.62
CA VAL A 164 -1.75 -5.55 -9.37
C VAL A 164 -0.93 -4.42 -9.91
N PHE A 165 -1.14 -4.10 -11.18
CA PHE A 165 -0.56 -2.95 -11.85
C PHE A 165 -1.70 -2.10 -12.37
N ARG A 166 -1.73 -0.82 -11.99
CA ARG A 166 -2.74 0.09 -12.48
C ARG A 166 -2.25 1.49 -12.79
N SER A 167 -2.92 2.17 -13.70
CA SER A 167 -2.83 3.61 -13.87
C SER A 167 -3.24 4.26 -12.55
N PHE A 168 -2.51 5.31 -12.24
CA PHE A 168 -2.76 6.19 -11.11
C PHE A 168 -2.56 7.61 -11.60
N GLU A 169 -3.17 8.57 -10.92
CA GLU A 169 -3.32 9.98 -11.35
C GLU A 169 -2.08 10.59 -12.03
N ASP A 170 -2.31 11.55 -12.93
CA ASP A 170 -1.27 12.35 -13.60
C ASP A 170 -0.14 11.54 -14.24
N GLY A 171 -0.50 10.43 -14.89
CA GLY A 171 0.47 9.57 -15.56
C GLY A 171 1.38 8.82 -14.59
N MET A 172 0.92 8.53 -13.38
CA MET A 172 1.58 7.61 -12.46
C MET A 172 1.12 6.16 -12.69
N ARG A 173 1.88 5.22 -12.15
CA ARG A 173 1.54 3.81 -12.05
C ARG A 173 1.58 3.42 -10.58
N LEU A 174 0.49 2.84 -10.12
CA LEU A 174 0.40 2.16 -8.83
C LEU A 174 0.60 0.67 -9.05
N GLU A 175 1.50 0.07 -8.29
CA GLU A 175 1.75 -1.35 -8.24
C GLU A 175 1.62 -1.81 -6.79
N TYR A 176 0.87 -2.87 -6.55
CA TYR A 176 0.79 -3.46 -5.22
C TYR A 176 0.72 -4.98 -5.25
N THR A 177 1.25 -5.61 -4.20
CA THR A 177 1.25 -7.06 -4.03
C THR A 177 0.54 -7.43 -2.73
N ALA A 178 -0.42 -8.34 -2.83
CA ALA A 178 -1.24 -8.82 -1.72
C ALA A 178 -1.35 -10.35 -1.74
N GLN A 179 -1.83 -10.95 -0.64
CA GLN A 179 -1.90 -12.40 -0.52
C GLN A 179 -3.00 -13.02 -1.40
N LYS A 180 -2.69 -14.14 -2.06
CA LYS A 180 -3.60 -14.86 -2.97
C LYS A 180 -4.83 -15.44 -2.27
N ASN A 181 -4.73 -15.81 -0.99
CA ASN A 181 -5.89 -16.22 -0.17
C ASN A 181 -6.89 -15.09 0.11
N ARG A 182 -6.58 -13.83 -0.25
CA ARG A 182 -7.46 -12.66 -0.16
C ARG A 182 -8.02 -12.24 -1.52
N MET A 183 -7.84 -13.03 -2.58
CA MET A 183 -8.30 -12.68 -3.92
C MET A 183 -9.83 -12.48 -3.99
N ASP A 184 -10.60 -13.18 -3.15
CA ASP A 184 -12.06 -12.98 -3.05
C ASP A 184 -12.43 -11.56 -2.59
N ASP A 185 -11.55 -10.91 -1.81
CA ASP A 185 -11.70 -9.53 -1.33
C ASP A 185 -11.05 -8.49 -2.27
N PHE A 186 -10.61 -8.90 -3.46
CA PHE A 186 -9.79 -8.10 -4.38
C PHE A 186 -10.30 -6.67 -4.58
N TYR A 187 -11.58 -6.49 -4.86
CA TYR A 187 -12.19 -5.17 -5.09
C TYR A 187 -12.14 -4.27 -3.86
N GLN A 188 -12.33 -4.84 -2.66
CA GLN A 188 -12.26 -4.07 -1.42
C GLN A 188 -10.81 -3.65 -1.14
N ILE A 189 -9.86 -4.57 -1.37
CA ILE A 189 -8.42 -4.32 -1.23
C ILE A 189 -7.96 -3.24 -2.19
N ASP A 190 -8.29 -3.36 -3.47
CA ASP A 190 -7.93 -2.39 -4.49
C ASP A 190 -8.43 -0.98 -4.13
N ARG A 191 -9.72 -0.86 -3.78
CA ARG A 191 -10.31 0.41 -3.34
C ARG A 191 -9.54 1.00 -2.15
N LYS A 192 -9.23 0.19 -1.13
CA LYS A 192 -8.55 0.66 0.09
C LYS A 192 -7.10 1.06 -0.13
N VAL A 193 -6.37 0.33 -0.96
CA VAL A 193 -5.01 0.69 -1.37
C VAL A 193 -5.04 2.03 -2.10
N VAL A 194 -5.94 2.19 -3.08
CA VAL A 194 -6.07 3.44 -3.85
C VAL A 194 -6.45 4.62 -2.96
N GLU A 195 -7.46 4.46 -2.09
CA GLU A 195 -7.87 5.49 -1.12
C GLU A 195 -6.69 5.90 -0.22
N ARG A 196 -5.92 4.95 0.29
CA ARG A 196 -4.77 5.23 1.17
C ARG A 196 -3.64 5.93 0.42
N VAL A 197 -3.26 5.46 -0.76
CA VAL A 197 -2.20 6.11 -1.56
C VAL A 197 -2.60 7.53 -1.91
N ARG A 198 -3.87 7.77 -2.30
CA ARG A 198 -4.39 9.11 -2.58
C ARG A 198 -4.28 10.04 -1.38
N SER A 199 -4.53 9.54 -0.17
CA SER A 199 -4.43 10.36 1.06
C SER A 199 -3.02 10.91 1.34
N PHE A 200 -1.99 10.40 0.66
CA PHE A 200 -0.64 10.94 0.77
C PHE A 200 -0.39 12.12 -0.17
N ILE A 201 -1.28 12.41 -1.11
CA ILE A 201 -1.13 13.56 -2.01
C ILE A 201 -1.66 14.81 -1.30
N GLN A 202 -0.89 15.89 -1.32
CA GLN A 202 -1.34 17.20 -0.87
C GLN A 202 -1.86 17.98 -2.08
N ASP A 203 -3.13 18.40 -2.02
CA ASP A 203 -3.77 19.31 -2.98
C ASP A 203 -3.45 20.79 -2.68
#